data_AF-A0A9R1WNF1-F1
#
_entry.id   AF-A0A9R1WNF1-F1
#
_cell.length_a   1.000
_cell.length_b   1.000
_cell.length_c   1.000
_cell.angle_alpha   90.00
_cell.angle_beta   90.00
_cell.angle_gamma   90.00
#
_symmetry.space_group_name_H-M   'P 1'
#
loop_
_entity.id
_entity.type
_entity.pdbx_description
1 polymer ?
#
loop_
_entity_poly.entity_id
_entity_poly.type
_entity_poly.pdbx_seq_one_letter_code
_entity_poly.pdbx_strand_id
1 'polypeptide(L)'
;MVQVDGDTSTNDTIIALASGLSGSNRISSLHSSEGNQLQMWLMRACQINSIGWRRGNMFDRVSGAGSESEAAKIARSVASSSLTNA
;
A
#
# COMPACT_ATOMS: atom_id res chain seq x y z
N MET A 1 -1.34 -1.00 3.81
CA MET A 1 -2.72 -1.36 3.42
C MET A 1 -3.61 -0.16 3.69
N VAL A 2 -4.57 0.11 2.81
CA VAL A 2 -5.50 1.24 2.93
C VAL A 2 -6.91 0.66 3.02
N GLN A 3 -7.66 1.06 4.05
CA GLN A 3 -9.05 0.66 4.27
C GLN A 3 -9.81 1.92 4.69
N VAL A 4 -11.05 2.06 4.21
CA VAL A 4 -11.88 3.26 4.45
C VAL A 4 -13.15 2.89 5.19
N ASP A 5 -13.96 1.99 4.66
CA ASP A 5 -15.25 1.56 5.22
C ASP A 5 -15.32 0.03 5.46
N GLY A 6 -14.42 -0.74 4.83
CA GLY A 6 -14.33 -2.19 5.01
C GLY A 6 -15.06 -3.00 3.94
N ASP A 7 -15.76 -2.33 3.03
CA ASP A 7 -16.31 -2.95 1.84
C ASP A 7 -15.22 -3.03 0.76
N THR A 8 -14.98 -4.24 0.25
CA THR A 8 -14.08 -4.42 -0.90
C THR A 8 -14.90 -4.19 -2.17
N SER A 9 -14.46 -3.28 -3.02
CA SER A 9 -15.21 -2.93 -4.23
C SER A 9 -15.16 -4.08 -5.23
N THR A 10 -16.24 -4.29 -5.98
CA THR A 10 -16.30 -5.26 -7.09
C THR A 10 -15.35 -4.90 -8.25
N ASN A 11 -14.82 -3.69 -8.26
CA ASN A 11 -14.06 -3.12 -9.37
C ASN A 11 -12.60 -2.80 -8.99
N ASP A 12 -12.14 -3.19 -7.81
CA ASP A 12 -10.76 -2.97 -7.36
C ASP A 12 -9.76 -3.59 -8.36
N THR A 13 -9.08 -2.75 -9.14
CA THR A 13 -8.14 -3.16 -10.20
C THR A 13 -6.87 -2.31 -10.13
N ILE A 14 -5.70 -2.96 -10.15
CA ILE A 14 -4.40 -2.28 -10.24
C ILE A 14 -3.75 -2.63 -11.57
N ILE A 15 -3.40 -1.61 -12.36
CA ILE A 15 -2.70 -1.76 -13.65
C ILE A 15 -1.39 -0.98 -13.57
N ALA A 16 -0.28 -1.65 -13.88
CA ALA A 16 1.03 -1.02 -14.04
C ALA A 16 1.49 -1.12 -15.50
N LEU A 17 1.82 0.02 -16.12
CA LEU A 17 2.27 0.09 -17.52
C LEU A 17 3.68 0.67 -17.57
N ALA A 18 4.59 0.01 -18.30
CA ALA A 18 5.97 0.45 -18.49
C ALA A 18 6.26 0.64 -19.99
N SER A 19 6.42 1.89 -20.42
CA SER A 19 6.61 2.24 -21.84
C SER A 19 8.02 1.94 -22.36
N GLY A 20 9.02 1.84 -21.48
CA GLY A 20 10.42 1.63 -21.86
C GLY A 20 11.10 2.84 -22.52
N LEU A 21 10.44 4.00 -22.59
CA LEU A 21 10.94 5.19 -23.29
C LEU A 21 12.11 5.91 -22.57
N SER A 22 12.45 5.51 -21.34
CA SER A 22 13.56 6.11 -20.59
C SER A 22 14.94 5.77 -21.15
N GLY A 23 15.05 4.77 -22.03
CA GLY A 23 16.32 4.26 -22.55
C GLY A 23 17.18 3.52 -21.51
N SER A 24 16.66 3.29 -20.31
CA SER A 24 17.35 2.57 -19.25
C SER A 24 17.40 1.07 -19.54
N ASN A 25 18.40 0.38 -18.99
CA ASN A 25 18.48 -1.07 -19.08
C ASN A 25 17.25 -1.73 -18.47
N ARG A 26 16.83 -2.86 -19.04
CA ARG A 26 15.76 -3.68 -18.49
C ARG A 26 16.12 -4.11 -17.07
N ILE A 27 15.23 -3.85 -16.13
CA ILE A 27 15.30 -4.42 -14.79
C ILE A 27 15.02 -5.92 -14.91
N SER A 28 16.05 -6.75 -14.72
CA SER A 28 16.00 -8.20 -14.89
C SER A 28 15.89 -8.97 -13.57
N SER A 29 16.06 -8.29 -12.43
CA SER A 29 15.96 -8.86 -11.09
C SER A 29 15.23 -7.89 -10.17
N LEU A 30 14.33 -8.43 -9.34
CA LEU A 30 13.60 -7.66 -8.34
C LEU A 30 14.53 -7.05 -7.29
N HIS A 31 15.60 -7.75 -6.93
CA HIS A 31 16.54 -7.36 -5.89
C HIS A 31 17.72 -6.52 -6.41
N SER A 32 17.68 -6.09 -7.68
CA SER A 32 18.67 -5.15 -8.20
C SER A 32 18.47 -3.76 -7.58
N SER A 33 19.51 -2.92 -7.65
CA SER A 33 19.43 -1.53 -7.19
C SER A 33 18.29 -0.77 -7.88
N GLU A 34 18.13 -0.99 -9.18
CA GLU A 34 17.10 -0.37 -10.02
C GLU A 34 15.70 -0.90 -9.66
N GLY A 35 15.57 -2.21 -9.40
CA GLY A 35 14.32 -2.83 -8.93
C GLY A 35 13.86 -2.25 -7.59
N ASN A 36 14.79 -2.13 -6.63
CA ASN A 36 14.51 -1.52 -5.33
C ASN A 36 14.14 -0.03 -5.46
N GLN A 37 14.82 0.72 -6.33
CA GLN A 37 14.48 2.13 -6.59
C GLN A 37 13.08 2.27 -7.18
N LEU A 38 12.74 1.49 -8.21
CA LEU A 38 11.40 1.49 -8.80
C LEU A 38 10.34 1.16 -7.75
N GLN A 39 10.59 0.15 -6.90
CA GLN A 39 9.69 -0.22 -5.81
C GLN A 39 9.46 0.95 -4.85
N MET A 40 10.52 1.64 -4.40
CA MET A 40 10.40 2.79 -3.50
C MET A 40 9.56 3.92 -4.10
N TRP A 41 9.80 4.26 -5.36
CA TRP A 41 9.06 5.33 -6.05
C TRP A 41 7.60 4.96 -6.28
N LEU A 42 7.32 3.71 -6.67
CA LEU A 42 5.95 3.23 -6.83
C LEU A 42 5.20 3.22 -5.50
N MET A 43 5.82 2.72 -4.43
CA MET A 43 5.25 2.75 -3.08
C MET A 43 4.92 4.17 -2.64
N ARG A 44 5.81 5.13 -2.92
CA ARG A 44 5.59 6.53 -2.58
C ARG A 44 4.41 7.12 -3.37
N ALA A 45 4.32 6.84 -4.66
CA ALA A 45 3.21 7.29 -5.49
C ALA A 45 1.86 6.73 -5.01
N CYS A 46 1.80 5.43 -4.70
CA CYS A 46 0.60 4.81 -4.13
C CYS A 46 0.21 5.43 -2.79
N GLN A 47 1.19 5.68 -1.91
CA GLN A 47 0.95 6.27 -0.60
C GLN A 47 0.34 7.68 -0.71
N ILE A 48 0.87 8.54 -1.58
CA ILE A 48 0.37 9.91 -1.75
C ILE A 48 -1.09 9.90 -2.21
N ASN A 49 -1.43 9.08 -3.21
CA ASN A 49 -2.80 8.96 -3.70
C ASN A 49 -3.75 8.44 -2.62
N SER A 50 -3.31 7.48 -1.82
CA SER A 50 -4.12 6.94 -0.73
C SER A 50 -4.40 7.94 0.40
N ILE A 51 -3.45 8.86 0.68
CA ILE A 51 -3.64 9.89 1.72
C ILE A 51 -4.71 10.89 1.30
N GLY A 52 -4.73 11.31 0.03
CA GLY A 52 -5.74 12.24 -0.48
C GLY A 52 -7.18 11.71 -0.40
N TRP A 53 -7.35 10.38 -0.38
CA TRP A 53 -8.67 9.73 -0.29
C TRP A 53 -9.16 9.55 1.16
N ARG A 54 -8.27 9.51 2.16
CA ARG A 54 -8.66 9.26 3.55
C ARG A 54 -9.17 10.54 4.20
N ARG A 55 -10.44 10.52 4.65
CA ARG A 55 -11.01 11.52 5.55
C ARG A 55 -10.48 11.27 6.97
N GLY A 56 -9.26 11.72 7.27
CA GLY A 56 -8.71 11.68 8.64
C GLY A 56 -7.35 10.98 8.78
N ASN A 57 -6.53 11.49 9.71
CA ASN A 57 -5.10 11.20 9.87
C ASN A 57 -4.79 9.91 10.65
N MET A 58 -5.58 8.84 10.50
CA MET A 58 -5.37 7.64 11.35
C MET A 58 -4.34 6.68 10.75
N PHE A 59 -3.12 6.66 11.30
CA PHE A 59 -2.08 5.69 10.95
C PHE A 59 -1.86 4.71 12.11
N ASP A 60 -2.42 3.51 11.99
CA ASP A 60 -2.22 2.45 12.99
C ASP A 60 -1.00 1.60 12.64
N ARG A 61 -0.02 1.57 13.56
CA ARG A 61 1.16 0.72 13.46
C ARG A 61 1.05 -0.43 14.47
N VAL A 62 0.97 -1.66 13.96
CA VAL A 62 1.00 -2.88 14.79
C VAL A 62 2.43 -3.44 14.81
N SER A 63 2.96 -3.69 16.00
CA SER A 63 4.23 -4.38 16.22
C SER A 63 4.04 -5.54 17.22
N GLY A 64 4.95 -6.52 17.20
CA GLY A 64 4.92 -7.66 18.14
C GLY A 64 3.98 -8.82 17.78
N ALA A 65 3.41 -8.83 16.57
CA ALA A 65 2.65 -9.98 16.07
C ALA A 65 3.60 -11.14 15.65
N GLY A 66 3.11 -12.37 15.68
CA GLY A 66 3.87 -13.55 15.27
C GLY A 66 4.17 -13.61 13.77
N SER A 67 3.44 -12.83 12.96
CA SER A 67 3.67 -12.70 11.52
C SER A 67 3.13 -11.38 10.97
N GLU A 68 3.60 -10.98 9.77
CA GLU A 68 3.06 -9.82 9.05
C GLU A 68 1.57 -9.98 8.72
N SER A 69 1.12 -11.20 8.41
CA SER A 69 -0.29 -11.50 8.15
C SER A 69 -1.16 -11.25 9.38
N GLU A 70 -0.69 -11.65 10.57
CA GLU A 70 -1.37 -11.37 11.84
C GLU A 70 -1.37 -9.87 12.17
N ALA A 71 -0.22 -9.20 12.00
CA ALA A 71 -0.12 -7.75 12.18
C ALA A 71 -1.13 -7.01 11.29
N ALA A 72 -1.26 -7.42 10.03
CA ALA A 72 -2.21 -6.84 9.07
C ALA A 72 -3.67 -7.10 9.46
N LYS A 73 -4.00 -8.30 9.98
CA LYS A 73 -5.35 -8.61 10.48
C LYS A 73 -5.73 -7.72 11.66
N ILE A 74 -4.82 -7.56 12.63
CA ILE A 74 -5.03 -6.70 13.80
C ILE A 74 -5.20 -5.25 13.36
N ALA A 75 -4.33 -4.75 12.49
CA ALA A 75 -4.40 -3.38 11.98
C ALA A 75 -5.74 -3.10 11.27
N ARG A 76 -6.22 -4.03 10.44
CA ARG A 76 -7.55 -3.93 9.80
C ARG A 76 -8.68 -3.90 10.80
N SER A 77 -8.63 -4.73 11.84
CA SER A 77 -9.67 -4.76 12.88
C SER A 77 -9.77 -3.44 13.64
N VAL A 78 -8.63 -2.78 13.91
CA VAL A 78 -8.60 -1.47 14.57
C VAL A 78 -9.09 -0.38 13.62
N ALA A 79 -8.61 -0.37 12.38
CA ALA A 79 -8.95 0.66 11.38
C ALA A 79 -10.38 0.57 10.83
N SER A 80 -11.12 -0.51 11.12
CA SER A 80 -12.50 -0.72 10.66
C SER A 80 -13.56 -0.58 11.74
N SER A 81 -13.13 -0.38 13.00
CA SER A 81 -14.04 -0.23 14.12
C SER A 81 -14.66 1.17 14.14
N SER A 82 -15.98 1.23 14.27
CA SER A 82 -16.74 2.48 14.33
C SER A 82 -16.46 3.28 15.60
N LEU A 83 -15.93 2.66 16.66
CA LEU A 83 -15.54 3.33 17.90
C LEU A 83 -14.17 4.03 17.81
N THR A 84 -13.30 3.55 16.93
CA THR A 84 -11.96 4.12 16.71
C THR A 84 -11.93 5.13 15.56
N ASN A 85 -12.88 5.02 14.62
CA ASN A 85 -13.07 5.93 13.49
C ASN A 85 -14.07 7.09 13.77
N ALA A 86 -14.54 7.25 15.01
CA ALA A 86 -15.48 8.30 15.44
C ALA A 86 -14.82 9.67 15.64
#